data_AF-A0A662HF04-F1
#
_entry.id   AF-A0A662HF04-F1
#
_cell.length_a   1.000
_cell.length_b   1.000
_cell.length_c   1.000
_cell.angle_alpha   90.00
_cell.angle_beta   90.00
_cell.angle_gamma   90.00
#
_symmetry.space_group_name_H-M   'P 1'
#
loop_
_entity.id
_entity.type
_entity.pdbx_description
1 polymer ?
#
loop_
_entity_poly.entity_id
_entity_poly.type
_entity_poly.pdbx_seq_one_letter_code
_entity_poly.pdbx_strand_id
1 'polypeptide(L)'
;RPTGVRYGVRLGHLHGLIVGSSGSGKSTSAGRFAVETARLGVRTVVFDWSGEYLDMFSGYGFRRLIPGSNFAFPLSLFSPVRLVEVLSYYVESLWGSSVSPMQYVFLKKAVYNCRGDVSRIYGYLEERCRVGRRDERQAAQALLNRLEPVRGVFAEVCKGGGGGFRFSDLGRLNVVSLEGFGSVGEKVLAGHLVLHGILQGVPRRVYERPLVHVVLDEGHRFFSRSGNVPSLVEEAYLEYRKFDVMVTVATSTVDLPSPIVSNSSLIIAHRVNTVSAARAIAEIVAPAPPLVNNYAKYLKTLKTGYAIVSSAEKPQPTLVKINKP
;
A
#
# COMPACT_ATOMS: atom_id res chain seq x y z
N ARG A 1 -30.15 1.79 -13.87
CA ARG A 1 -29.63 3.08 -14.40
C ARG A 1 -29.06 3.87 -13.22
N PRO A 2 -27.97 4.66 -13.38
CA PRO A 2 -27.52 5.56 -12.31
C PRO A 2 -28.68 6.44 -11.86
N THR A 3 -28.89 6.57 -10.56
CA THR A 3 -30.06 7.26 -9.98
C THR A 3 -29.96 8.78 -10.07
N GLY A 4 -28.82 9.33 -10.51
CA GLY A 4 -28.52 10.77 -10.48
C GLY A 4 -28.15 11.29 -9.08
N VAL A 5 -28.28 10.45 -8.04
CA VAL A 5 -27.97 10.79 -6.65
C VAL A 5 -26.49 10.54 -6.36
N ARG A 6 -25.84 11.46 -5.63
CA ARG A 6 -24.46 11.30 -5.17
C ARG A 6 -24.37 10.14 -4.15
N TYR A 7 -23.43 9.23 -4.36
CA TYR A 7 -23.13 8.19 -3.38
C TYR A 7 -22.25 8.79 -2.27
N GLY A 8 -22.87 9.18 -1.16
CA GLY A 8 -22.16 9.62 0.04
C GLY A 8 -21.75 8.45 0.94
N VAL A 9 -20.56 8.58 1.54
CA VAL A 9 -20.02 7.70 2.61
C VAL A 9 -19.52 8.56 3.76
N ARG A 10 -19.63 8.07 4.99
CA ARG A 10 -19.03 8.71 6.17
C ARG A 10 -17.58 8.25 6.35
N LEU A 11 -16.65 9.20 6.52
CA LEU A 11 -15.22 8.88 6.50
C LEU A 11 -14.69 8.12 7.72
N GLY A 12 -15.30 8.28 8.91
CA GLY A 12 -14.77 7.87 10.21
C GLY A 12 -13.87 6.63 10.21
N HIS A 13 -14.46 5.45 10.37
CA HIS A 13 -13.72 4.19 10.41
C HIS A 13 -13.72 3.42 9.08
N LEU A 14 -13.57 4.14 7.98
CA LEU A 14 -13.69 3.55 6.66
C LEU A 14 -12.34 2.97 6.22
N HIS A 15 -12.34 1.73 5.73
CA HIS A 15 -11.27 1.20 4.88
C HIS A 15 -11.88 0.83 3.53
N GLY A 16 -11.18 1.18 2.45
CA GLY A 16 -11.69 1.08 1.09
C GLY A 16 -11.02 -0.02 0.29
N LEU A 17 -11.79 -0.77 -0.49
CA LEU A 17 -11.27 -1.73 -1.46
C LEU A 17 -11.82 -1.38 -2.85
N ILE A 18 -10.92 -1.11 -3.78
CA ILE A 18 -11.24 -0.81 -5.18
C ILE A 18 -10.66 -1.92 -6.04
N VAL A 19 -11.53 -2.70 -6.69
CA VAL A 19 -11.13 -3.90 -7.45
C VAL A 19 -11.60 -3.81 -8.89
N GLY A 20 -10.82 -4.37 -9.82
CA GLY A 20 -11.16 -4.35 -11.25
C GLY A 20 -9.96 -4.58 -12.17
N SER A 21 -10.21 -4.96 -13.42
CA SER A 21 -9.15 -5.16 -14.41
C SER A 21 -8.48 -3.83 -14.81
N SER A 22 -7.35 -3.90 -15.49
CA SER A 22 -6.70 -2.69 -16.07
C SER A 22 -7.66 -1.96 -17.02
N GLY A 23 -7.60 -0.63 -17.05
CA GLY A 23 -8.47 0.23 -17.86
C GLY A 23 -9.96 0.27 -17.45
N SER A 24 -10.33 -0.30 -16.29
CA SER A 24 -11.73 -0.35 -15.85
C SER A 24 -12.22 0.93 -15.14
N GLY A 25 -11.30 1.74 -14.61
CA GLY A 25 -11.63 2.98 -13.88
C GLY A 25 -11.23 2.99 -12.39
N LYS A 26 -10.42 2.02 -11.95
CA LYS A 26 -9.89 1.94 -10.57
C LYS A 26 -9.17 3.22 -10.15
N SER A 27 -8.13 3.63 -10.89
CA SER A 27 -7.32 4.81 -10.56
C SER A 27 -8.17 6.07 -10.48
N THR A 28 -9.13 6.22 -11.42
CA THR A 28 -10.11 7.32 -11.39
C THR A 28 -10.94 7.32 -10.11
N SER A 29 -11.33 6.15 -9.60
CA SER A 29 -12.12 6.04 -8.36
C SER A 29 -11.29 6.33 -7.14
N ALA A 30 -10.07 5.77 -7.07
CA ALA A 30 -9.13 6.06 -5.99
C ALA A 30 -8.78 7.55 -5.97
N GLY A 31 -8.52 8.16 -7.13
CA GLY A 31 -8.21 9.57 -7.27
C GLY A 31 -9.39 10.47 -6.89
N ARG A 32 -10.61 10.11 -7.31
CA ARG A 32 -11.81 10.86 -6.90
C ARG A 32 -11.99 10.81 -5.39
N PHE A 33 -11.83 9.63 -4.80
CA PHE A 33 -11.95 9.46 -3.36
C PHE A 33 -10.83 10.21 -2.61
N ALA A 34 -9.61 10.21 -3.14
CA ALA A 34 -8.48 10.95 -2.59
C ALA A 34 -8.74 12.47 -2.55
N VAL A 35 -9.26 13.04 -3.64
CA VAL A 35 -9.59 14.47 -3.72
C VAL A 35 -10.73 14.84 -2.76
N GLU A 36 -11.80 14.05 -2.71
CA GLU A 36 -12.93 14.35 -1.81
C GLU A 36 -12.52 14.23 -0.33
N THR A 37 -11.66 13.27 0.01
CA THR A 37 -11.12 13.13 1.38
C THR A 37 -10.22 14.29 1.76
N ALA A 38 -9.35 14.74 0.84
CA ALA A 38 -8.51 15.92 1.04
C ALA A 38 -9.33 17.21 1.22
N ARG A 39 -10.43 17.37 0.47
CA ARG A 39 -11.37 18.50 0.61
C ARG A 39 -12.03 18.56 1.99
N LEU A 40 -12.22 17.41 2.64
CA LEU A 40 -12.76 17.31 3.99
C LEU A 40 -11.72 17.56 5.10
N GLY A 41 -10.50 17.95 4.73
CA GLY A 41 -9.41 18.31 5.66
C GLY A 41 -8.55 17.14 6.13
N VAL A 42 -8.77 15.94 5.60
CA VAL A 42 -7.93 14.76 5.88
C VAL A 42 -6.62 14.89 5.09
N ARG A 43 -5.48 14.53 5.70
CA ARG A 43 -4.21 14.46 4.97
C ARG A 43 -4.22 13.21 4.09
N THR A 44 -4.46 13.39 2.80
CA THR A 44 -4.52 12.27 1.85
C THR A 44 -3.17 12.08 1.19
N VAL A 45 -2.70 10.83 1.15
CA VAL A 45 -1.45 10.40 0.53
C VAL A 45 -1.74 9.28 -0.45
N VAL A 46 -1.48 9.52 -1.73
CA VAL A 46 -1.63 8.52 -2.79
C VAL A 46 -0.25 7.96 -3.15
N PHE A 47 -0.10 6.64 -3.10
CA PHE A 47 1.07 5.93 -3.59
C PHE A 47 0.86 5.63 -5.06
N ASP A 48 1.51 6.41 -5.92
CA ASP A 48 1.33 6.38 -7.36
C ASP A 48 2.40 5.51 -8.01
N TRP A 49 1.99 4.32 -8.43
CA TRP A 49 2.87 3.32 -9.03
C TRP A 49 3.26 3.65 -10.48
N SER A 50 2.33 4.25 -11.23
CA SER A 50 2.38 4.40 -12.69
C SER A 50 2.56 5.84 -13.17
N GLY A 51 2.30 6.84 -12.32
CA GLY A 51 2.32 8.26 -12.67
C GLY A 51 0.95 8.84 -13.00
N GLU A 52 -0.10 8.01 -13.08
CA GLU A 52 -1.44 8.42 -13.52
C GLU A 52 -2.04 9.53 -12.65
N TYR A 53 -1.66 9.62 -11.38
CA TYR A 53 -2.24 10.59 -10.45
C TYR A 53 -1.61 11.98 -10.58
N LEU A 54 -0.39 12.10 -11.11
CA LEU A 54 0.25 13.39 -11.34
C LEU A 54 -0.55 14.24 -12.32
N ASP A 55 -0.97 13.63 -13.44
CA ASP A 55 -1.82 14.28 -14.43
C ASP A 55 -3.25 14.45 -13.91
N MET A 56 -3.79 13.42 -13.25
CA MET A 56 -5.16 13.42 -12.74
C MET A 56 -5.40 14.52 -11.69
N PHE A 57 -4.38 14.87 -10.92
CA PHE A 57 -4.44 15.92 -9.90
C PHE A 57 -3.95 17.28 -10.38
N SER A 58 -3.70 17.46 -11.69
CA SER A 58 -3.43 18.76 -12.26
C SER A 58 -4.58 19.73 -11.92
N GLY A 59 -4.26 20.86 -11.29
CA GLY A 59 -5.23 21.84 -10.80
C GLY A 59 -5.74 21.62 -9.36
N TYR A 60 -5.35 20.54 -8.67
CA TYR A 60 -5.76 20.26 -7.28
C TYR A 60 -4.76 20.71 -6.21
N GLY A 61 -3.63 21.32 -6.61
CA GLY A 61 -2.62 21.82 -5.67
C GLY A 61 -2.02 20.72 -4.80
N PHE A 62 -1.71 19.56 -5.38
CA PHE A 62 -1.11 18.44 -4.65
C PHE A 62 0.39 18.65 -4.42
N ARG A 63 0.91 18.06 -3.34
CA ARG A 63 2.35 17.98 -3.08
C ARG A 63 2.91 16.68 -3.69
N ARG A 64 3.84 16.79 -4.64
CA ARG A 64 4.59 15.63 -5.15
C ARG A 64 5.73 15.27 -4.19
N LEU A 65 5.76 14.03 -3.74
CA LEU A 65 6.75 13.46 -2.84
C LEU A 65 7.53 12.38 -3.63
N ILE A 66 8.82 12.58 -3.84
CA ILE A 66 9.72 11.64 -4.53
C ILE A 66 10.72 11.10 -3.49
N PRO A 67 10.59 9.82 -3.06
CA PRO A 67 11.37 9.29 -1.95
C PRO A 67 12.86 9.29 -2.30
N GLY A 68 13.69 9.79 -1.39
CA GLY A 68 15.15 9.92 -1.60
C GLY A 68 15.58 11.14 -2.41
N SER A 69 14.65 11.90 -2.99
CA SER A 69 14.94 13.13 -3.75
C SER A 69 14.51 14.38 -2.99
N ASN A 70 13.21 14.55 -2.72
CA ASN A 70 12.68 15.74 -2.04
C ASN A 70 12.05 15.44 -0.67
N PHE A 71 12.05 14.17 -0.26
CA PHE A 71 11.77 13.75 1.10
C PHE A 71 12.42 12.40 1.39
N ALA A 72 12.74 12.15 2.66
CA ALA A 72 13.38 10.92 3.11
C ALA A 72 12.89 10.55 4.52
N PHE A 73 13.02 9.27 4.86
CA PHE A 73 12.75 8.76 6.20
C PHE A 73 14.06 8.23 6.77
N PRO A 74 14.78 9.03 7.58
CA PRO A 74 15.99 8.56 8.25
C PRO A 74 15.74 7.22 8.94
N LEU A 75 16.71 6.29 8.86
CA LEU A 75 16.58 4.97 9.50
C LEU A 75 16.25 5.06 10.99
N SER A 76 16.66 6.14 11.67
CA SER A 76 16.34 6.41 13.07
C SER A 76 14.85 6.56 13.37
N LEU A 77 13.99 6.80 12.37
CA LEU A 77 12.54 6.83 12.53
C LEU A 77 11.93 5.42 12.63
N PHE A 78 12.68 4.39 12.26
CA PHE A 78 12.22 3.01 12.30
C PHE A 78 12.75 2.34 13.57
N SER A 79 11.87 1.67 14.31
CA SER A 79 12.37 0.72 15.31
C SER A 79 13.11 -0.41 14.59
N PRO A 80 14.17 -0.98 15.19
CA PRO A 80 14.92 -2.08 14.58
C PRO A 80 14.03 -3.27 14.19
N VAL A 81 13.02 -3.58 15.01
CA VAL A 81 12.06 -4.67 14.74
C VAL A 81 11.29 -4.39 13.45
N ARG A 82 10.72 -3.18 13.32
CA ARG A 82 9.94 -2.80 12.15
C ARG A 82 10.77 -2.74 10.87
N LEU A 83 12.02 -2.31 10.96
CA LEU A 83 12.90 -2.32 9.79
C LEU A 83 13.23 -3.76 9.33
N VAL A 84 13.43 -4.70 10.26
CA VAL A 84 13.60 -6.12 9.93
C VAL A 84 12.35 -6.67 9.24
N GLU A 85 11.15 -6.33 9.72
CA GLU A 85 9.88 -6.74 9.11
C GLU A 85 9.74 -6.19 7.68
N VAL A 86 9.98 -4.89 7.47
CA VAL A 86 9.92 -4.27 6.14
C VAL A 86 10.89 -4.93 5.15
N LEU A 87 12.13 -5.19 5.57
CA LEU A 87 13.12 -5.86 4.71
C LEU A 87 12.79 -7.34 4.46
N SER A 88 12.22 -8.03 5.46
CA SER A 88 11.78 -9.42 5.31
C SER A 88 10.60 -9.52 4.34
N TYR A 89 9.64 -8.60 4.46
CA TYR A 89 8.52 -8.50 3.56
C TYR A 89 8.99 -8.20 2.13
N TYR A 90 9.89 -7.22 1.94
CA TYR A 90 10.47 -6.94 0.62
C TYR A 90 11.08 -8.19 -0.01
N VAL A 91 11.84 -8.96 0.78
CA VAL A 91 12.44 -10.22 0.31
C VAL A 91 11.36 -11.20 -0.13
N GLU A 92 10.34 -11.41 0.67
CA GLU A 92 9.28 -12.37 0.34
C GLU A 92 8.47 -11.96 -0.90
N SER A 93 8.09 -10.68 -1.00
CA SER A 93 7.24 -10.19 -2.08
C SER A 93 7.94 -10.23 -3.43
N LEU A 94 9.23 -9.88 -3.48
CA LEU A 94 9.99 -9.85 -4.74
C LEU A 94 10.51 -11.24 -5.13
N TRP A 95 11.03 -12.01 -4.17
CA TRP A 95 11.73 -13.27 -4.45
C TRP A 95 10.84 -14.51 -4.30
N GLY A 96 9.59 -14.35 -3.86
CA GLY A 96 8.63 -15.44 -3.72
C GLY A 96 9.03 -16.50 -2.70
N SER A 97 9.99 -16.19 -1.83
CA SER A 97 10.49 -17.08 -0.79
C SER A 97 10.74 -16.30 0.49
N SER A 98 10.34 -16.89 1.61
CA SER A 98 10.55 -16.28 2.93
C SER A 98 12.04 -16.20 3.27
N VAL A 99 12.34 -15.31 4.22
CA VAL A 99 13.66 -15.23 4.84
C VAL A 99 13.86 -16.47 5.71
N SER A 100 14.93 -17.25 5.47
CA SER A 100 15.22 -18.42 6.30
C SER A 100 15.57 -18.02 7.74
N PRO A 101 15.46 -18.91 8.75
CA PRO A 101 15.78 -18.57 10.13
C PRO A 101 17.19 -17.97 10.31
N MET A 102 18.18 -18.51 9.58
CA MET A 102 19.55 -18.01 9.62
C MET A 102 19.69 -16.64 8.95
N GLN A 103 19.03 -16.43 7.81
CA GLN A 103 18.97 -15.12 7.16
C GLN A 103 18.31 -14.08 8.05
N TYR A 104 17.24 -14.45 8.76
CA TYR A 104 16.53 -13.57 9.68
C TYR A 104 17.45 -13.14 10.85
N VAL A 105 18.21 -14.08 11.43
CA VAL A 105 19.21 -13.76 12.47
C VAL A 105 20.26 -12.77 11.95
N PHE A 106 20.74 -12.95 10.73
CA PHE A 106 21.72 -12.02 10.14
C PHE A 106 21.11 -10.66 9.82
N LEU A 107 19.92 -10.62 9.23
CA LEU A 107 19.19 -9.38 8.97
C LEU A 107 18.96 -8.61 10.27
N LYS A 108 18.50 -9.30 11.32
CA LYS A 108 18.29 -8.72 12.65
C LYS A 108 19.58 -8.15 13.22
N LYS A 109 20.68 -8.93 13.22
CA LYS A 109 21.97 -8.42 13.71
C LYS A 109 22.48 -7.23 12.90
N ALA A 110 22.33 -7.26 11.57
CA ALA A 110 22.72 -6.16 10.69
C ALA A 110 21.94 -4.88 11.02
N VAL A 111 20.61 -4.98 11.12
CA VAL A 111 19.71 -3.86 11.43
C VAL A 111 19.97 -3.31 12.84
N TYR A 112 20.10 -4.15 13.86
CA TYR A 112 20.35 -3.68 15.23
C TYR A 112 21.70 -2.97 15.37
N ASN A 113 22.69 -3.33 14.56
CA ASN A 113 24.02 -2.71 14.59
C ASN A 113 24.21 -1.60 13.56
N CYS A 114 23.19 -1.28 12.75
CA CYS A 114 23.31 -0.31 11.67
C CYS A 114 23.48 1.13 12.16
N ARG A 115 23.06 1.43 13.41
CA ARG A 115 23.11 2.78 14.01
C ARG A 115 22.58 3.89 13.10
N GLY A 116 21.52 3.60 12.34
CA GLY A 116 20.89 4.54 11.43
C GLY A 116 21.58 4.69 10.07
N ASP A 117 22.55 3.84 9.75
CA ASP A 117 23.32 3.87 8.50
C ASP A 117 23.09 2.59 7.69
N VAL A 118 22.49 2.75 6.50
CA VAL A 118 22.19 1.64 5.57
C VAL A 118 23.46 0.89 5.18
N SER A 119 24.58 1.58 4.98
CA SER A 119 25.84 0.96 4.55
C SER A 119 26.36 -0.06 5.57
N ARG A 120 26.05 0.12 6.85
CA ARG A 120 26.41 -0.85 7.89
C ARG A 120 25.61 -2.15 7.84
N ILE A 121 24.38 -2.11 7.31
CA ILE A 121 23.58 -3.33 7.09
C ILE A 121 24.29 -4.20 6.04
N TYR A 122 24.63 -3.60 4.90
CA TYR A 122 25.33 -4.28 3.81
C TYR A 122 26.73 -4.73 4.23
N GLY A 123 27.51 -3.87 4.89
CA GLY A 123 28.85 -4.20 5.37
C GLY A 123 28.85 -5.37 6.35
N TYR A 124 27.85 -5.48 7.24
CA TYR A 124 27.71 -6.64 8.11
C TYR A 124 27.49 -7.94 7.32
N LEU A 125 26.63 -7.92 6.29
CA LEU A 125 26.36 -9.10 5.46
C LEU A 125 27.58 -9.49 4.62
N GLU A 126 28.27 -8.52 4.02
CA GLU A 126 29.52 -8.72 3.28
C GLU A 126 30.62 -9.33 4.17
N GLU A 127 30.77 -8.85 5.40
CA GLU A 127 31.71 -9.42 6.36
C GLU A 127 31.36 -10.89 6.65
N ARG A 128 30.08 -11.21 6.90
CA ARG A 128 29.64 -12.60 7.11
C ARG A 128 29.90 -13.50 5.91
N CYS A 129 29.79 -12.98 4.69
CA CYS A 129 30.16 -13.71 3.47
C CYS A 129 31.66 -14.04 3.41
N ARG A 130 32.52 -13.19 4.00
CA ARG A 130 33.97 -13.37 4.00
C ARG A 130 34.46 -14.29 5.12
N VAL A 131 34.00 -14.07 6.35
CA VAL A 131 34.59 -14.69 7.56
C VAL A 131 33.72 -15.79 8.19
N GLY A 132 32.48 -15.97 7.72
CA GLY A 132 31.57 -16.97 8.27
C GLY A 132 31.98 -18.42 7.94
N ARG A 133 31.44 -19.37 8.71
CA ARG A 133 31.45 -20.79 8.32
C ARG A 133 30.63 -21.02 7.05
N ARG A 134 30.78 -22.17 6.40
CA ARG A 134 30.25 -22.42 5.03
C ARG A 134 28.74 -22.10 4.89
N ASP A 135 27.92 -22.58 5.80
CA ASP A 135 26.46 -22.37 5.79
C ASP A 135 26.08 -20.92 6.12
N GLU A 136 26.81 -20.27 7.04
CA GLU A 136 26.64 -18.85 7.32
C GLU A 136 26.97 -17.98 6.10
N ARG A 137 28.06 -18.28 5.39
CA ARG A 137 28.43 -17.58 4.15
C ARG A 137 27.34 -17.73 3.10
N GLN A 138 26.80 -18.93 2.92
CA GLN A 138 25.71 -19.17 1.98
C GLN A 138 24.44 -18.40 2.36
N ALA A 139 24.05 -18.39 3.63
CA ALA A 139 22.88 -17.66 4.09
C ALA A 139 23.05 -16.14 3.96
N ALA A 140 24.21 -15.60 4.35
CA ALA A 140 24.54 -14.18 4.21
C ALA A 140 24.58 -13.76 2.74
N GLN A 141 25.21 -14.56 1.86
CA GLN A 141 25.29 -14.28 0.43
C GLN A 141 23.91 -14.32 -0.22
N ALA A 142 23.07 -15.29 0.15
CA ALA A 142 21.71 -15.36 -0.36
C ALA A 142 20.87 -14.15 0.07
N LEU A 143 21.03 -13.66 1.30
CA LEU A 143 20.35 -12.44 1.74
C LEU A 143 20.91 -11.20 1.03
N LEU A 144 22.23 -11.09 0.88
CA LEU A 144 22.89 -10.00 0.19
C LEU A 144 22.43 -9.91 -1.26
N ASN A 145 22.43 -11.01 -2.02
CA ASN A 145 21.94 -11.06 -3.40
C ASN A 145 20.49 -10.57 -3.55
N ARG A 146 19.68 -10.73 -2.50
CA ARG A 146 18.27 -10.31 -2.50
C ARG A 146 18.08 -8.82 -2.20
N LEU A 147 18.96 -8.24 -1.39
CA LEU A 147 18.92 -6.83 -1.00
C LEU A 147 19.75 -5.93 -1.94
N GLU A 148 20.78 -6.48 -2.58
CA GLU A 148 21.69 -5.73 -3.45
C GLU A 148 20.99 -4.91 -4.53
N PRO A 149 19.95 -5.42 -5.23
CA PRO A 149 19.28 -4.66 -6.29
C PRO A 149 18.60 -3.37 -5.82
N VAL A 150 18.42 -3.19 -4.52
CA VAL A 150 17.76 -2.01 -3.92
C VAL A 150 18.67 -1.23 -2.99
N ARG A 151 19.99 -1.52 -2.97
CA ARG A 151 20.98 -0.84 -2.11
C ARG A 151 20.93 0.68 -2.26
N GLY A 152 20.95 1.16 -3.51
CA GLY A 152 20.93 2.59 -3.83
C GLY A 152 19.67 3.27 -3.29
N VAL A 153 18.50 2.80 -3.70
CA VAL A 153 17.21 3.35 -3.27
C VAL A 153 17.03 3.26 -1.75
N PHE A 154 17.46 2.16 -1.12
CA PHE A 154 17.39 2.05 0.34
C PHE A 154 18.22 3.14 1.02
N ALA A 155 19.45 3.36 0.54
CA ALA A 155 20.32 4.41 1.05
C ALA A 155 19.74 5.81 0.83
N GLU A 156 19.18 6.08 -0.36
CA GLU A 156 18.61 7.39 -0.72
C GLU A 156 17.34 7.70 0.07
N VAL A 157 16.37 6.78 0.09
CA VAL A 157 15.11 6.94 0.82
C VAL A 157 15.34 7.12 2.32
N CYS A 158 16.42 6.52 2.84
CA CYS A 158 16.79 6.64 4.24
C CYS A 158 17.95 7.61 4.53
N LYS A 159 18.37 8.42 3.55
CA LYS A 159 19.49 9.35 3.70
C LYS A 159 19.14 10.43 4.72
N GLY A 160 19.72 10.33 5.91
CA GLY A 160 19.56 11.28 7.00
C GLY A 160 20.35 12.56 6.75
N GLY A 161 19.77 13.50 6.00
CA GLY A 161 20.34 14.83 5.79
C GLY A 161 19.33 15.93 6.02
N GLY A 162 19.19 16.41 7.26
CA GLY A 162 18.72 17.76 7.56
C GLY A 162 17.27 17.97 8.03
N GLY A 163 16.39 16.98 7.93
CA GLY A 163 15.05 17.09 8.50
C GLY A 163 14.33 15.76 8.44
N GLY A 164 14.19 15.09 9.58
CA GLY A 164 13.34 13.89 9.65
C GLY A 164 11.91 14.24 9.21
N PHE A 165 11.26 13.33 8.49
CA PHE A 165 9.85 13.49 8.16
C PHE A 165 9.04 13.77 9.43
N ARG A 166 8.28 14.87 9.44
CA ARG A 166 7.23 15.09 10.42
C ARG A 166 5.90 14.93 9.73
N PHE A 167 4.95 14.29 10.41
CA PHE A 167 3.59 14.14 9.90
C PHE A 167 2.93 15.50 9.56
N SER A 168 3.33 16.57 10.27
CA SER A 168 2.92 17.95 9.99
C SER A 168 3.34 18.46 8.60
N ASP A 169 4.38 17.88 8.01
CA ASP A 169 4.89 18.29 6.69
C ASP A 169 3.96 17.78 5.56
N LEU A 170 3.08 16.81 5.81
CA LEU A 170 2.08 16.38 4.83
C LEU A 170 1.05 17.49 4.58
N GLY A 171 0.87 17.83 3.30
CA GLY A 171 -0.22 18.69 2.84
C GLY A 171 -1.58 17.98 2.89
N ARG A 172 -2.62 18.63 2.39
CA ARG A 172 -3.96 18.02 2.30
C ARG A 172 -4.03 16.91 1.26
N LEU A 173 -3.37 17.10 0.12
CA LEU A 173 -3.28 16.11 -0.94
C LEU A 173 -1.81 15.92 -1.32
N ASN A 174 -1.32 14.69 -1.22
CA ASN A 174 0.07 14.33 -1.48
C ASN A 174 0.10 13.14 -2.43
N VAL A 175 1.09 13.11 -3.32
CA VAL A 175 1.34 11.98 -4.22
C VAL A 175 2.77 11.50 -3.97
N VAL A 176 2.91 10.30 -3.43
CA VAL A 176 4.18 9.56 -3.38
C VAL A 176 4.41 8.96 -4.75
N SER A 177 5.30 9.57 -5.52
CA SER A 177 5.61 9.18 -6.88
C SER A 177 6.64 8.05 -6.86
N LEU A 178 6.20 6.85 -7.26
CA LEU A 178 7.07 5.67 -7.40
C LEU A 178 7.44 5.41 -8.86
N GLU A 179 6.85 6.14 -9.83
CA GLU A 179 7.04 5.90 -11.26
C GLU A 179 8.52 5.88 -11.68
N GLY A 180 9.35 6.76 -11.08
CA GLY A 180 10.73 7.04 -11.49
C GLY A 180 11.78 6.06 -10.96
N PHE A 181 11.41 5.09 -10.13
CA PHE A 181 12.33 4.02 -9.73
C PHE A 181 12.51 3.02 -10.89
N GLY A 182 13.75 2.59 -11.10
CA GLY A 182 14.18 1.79 -12.26
C GLY A 182 13.72 0.33 -12.24
N SER A 183 13.35 -0.21 -11.08
CA SER A 183 12.84 -1.59 -10.97
C SER A 183 11.59 -1.71 -10.10
N VAL A 184 10.85 -2.81 -10.29
CA VAL A 184 9.73 -3.18 -9.41
C VAL A 184 10.19 -3.35 -7.96
N GLY A 185 11.39 -3.91 -7.74
CA GLY A 185 11.95 -4.09 -6.40
C GLY A 185 12.17 -2.77 -5.68
N GLU A 186 12.74 -1.78 -6.37
CA GLU A 186 12.95 -0.43 -5.85
C GLU A 186 11.62 0.25 -5.48
N LYS A 187 10.60 0.16 -6.36
CA LYS A 187 9.25 0.70 -6.10
C LYS A 187 8.63 0.05 -4.86
N VAL A 188 8.72 -1.27 -4.73
CA VAL A 188 8.21 -2.01 -3.57
C VAL A 188 8.92 -1.55 -2.31
N LEU A 189 10.26 -1.55 -2.27
CA LEU A 189 10.98 -1.18 -1.06
C LEU A 189 10.69 0.28 -0.66
N ALA A 190 10.81 1.22 -1.61
CA ALA A 190 10.54 2.63 -1.36
C ALA A 190 9.10 2.84 -0.85
N GLY A 191 8.12 2.21 -1.50
CA GLY A 191 6.73 2.24 -1.07
C GLY A 191 6.53 1.75 0.36
N HIS A 192 7.15 0.64 0.75
CA HIS A 192 7.03 0.09 2.11
C HIS A 192 7.71 0.97 3.16
N LEU A 193 8.92 1.48 2.87
CA LEU A 193 9.62 2.40 3.77
C LEU A 193 8.81 3.68 4.00
N VAL A 194 8.26 4.26 2.93
CA VAL A 194 7.44 5.47 3.00
C VAL A 194 6.13 5.21 3.74
N LEU A 195 5.42 4.13 3.42
CA LEU A 195 4.18 3.75 4.09
C LEU A 195 4.40 3.58 5.58
N HIS A 196 5.44 2.83 5.96
CA HIS A 196 5.80 2.63 7.35
C HIS A 196 6.17 3.94 8.05
N GLY A 197 6.99 4.78 7.42
CA GLY A 197 7.37 6.09 7.96
C GLY A 197 6.17 7.00 8.21
N ILE A 198 5.19 7.02 7.29
CA ILE A 198 3.95 7.77 7.45
C ILE A 198 3.13 7.22 8.62
N LEU A 199 2.89 5.91 8.66
CA LEU A 199 2.05 5.27 9.70
C LEU A 199 2.64 5.44 11.10
N GLN A 200 3.97 5.35 11.25
CA GLN A 200 4.64 5.62 12.54
C GLN A 200 4.56 7.10 12.95
N GLY A 201 4.50 8.01 11.97
CA GLY A 201 4.37 9.44 12.23
C GLY A 201 2.98 9.87 12.67
N VAL A 202 1.95 9.03 12.52
CA VAL A 202 0.58 9.35 12.93
C VAL A 202 0.50 9.42 14.46
N PRO A 203 0.02 10.54 15.05
CA PRO A 203 -0.17 10.63 16.49
C PRO A 203 -1.13 9.56 17.01
N ARG A 204 -0.74 8.81 18.04
CA ARG A 204 -1.60 7.79 18.67
C ARG A 204 -2.63 8.44 19.61
N ARG A 205 -3.66 9.03 19.02
CA ARG A 205 -4.83 9.60 19.69
C ARG A 205 -6.09 9.22 18.88
N VAL A 206 -7.25 9.29 19.52
CA VAL A 206 -8.54 9.02 18.89
C VAL A 206 -9.22 10.34 18.53
N TYR A 207 -9.70 10.46 17.29
CA TYR A 207 -10.37 11.61 16.71
C TYR A 207 -11.71 11.20 16.09
N GLU A 208 -12.57 12.17 15.77
CA GLU A 208 -13.86 11.90 15.11
C GLU A 208 -13.73 11.63 13.61
N ARG A 209 -12.58 11.99 13.00
CA ARG A 209 -12.29 11.84 11.58
C ARG A 209 -10.86 11.32 11.41
N PRO A 210 -10.59 10.54 10.35
CA PRO A 210 -9.24 10.09 10.08
C PRO A 210 -8.32 11.31 9.90
N LEU A 211 -7.15 11.27 10.54
CA LEU A 211 -6.10 12.26 10.36
C LEU A 211 -5.41 12.10 9.01
N VAL A 212 -5.29 10.85 8.55
CA VAL A 212 -4.62 10.48 7.31
C VAL A 212 -5.45 9.49 6.51
N HIS A 213 -5.44 9.67 5.19
CA HIS A 213 -5.97 8.71 4.24
C HIS A 213 -4.82 8.24 3.33
N VAL A 214 -4.46 6.98 3.43
CA VAL A 214 -3.48 6.34 2.55
C VAL A 214 -4.23 5.63 1.42
N VAL A 215 -3.94 6.01 0.18
CA VAL A 215 -4.44 5.33 -1.03
C VAL A 215 -3.28 4.59 -1.67
N LEU A 216 -3.41 3.27 -1.82
CA LEU A 216 -2.41 2.42 -2.45
C LEU A 216 -2.89 2.02 -3.83
N ASP A 217 -2.26 2.57 -4.87
CA ASP A 217 -2.44 2.06 -6.23
C ASP A 217 -1.60 0.80 -6.44
N GLU A 218 -2.12 -0.11 -7.27
CA GLU A 218 -1.61 -1.48 -7.42
C GLU A 218 -1.30 -2.16 -6.06
N GLY A 219 -2.23 -2.06 -5.12
CA GLY A 219 -2.02 -2.47 -3.72
C GLY A 219 -1.64 -3.94 -3.52
N HIS A 220 -1.83 -4.82 -4.52
CA HIS A 220 -1.30 -6.19 -4.49
C HIS A 220 0.23 -6.26 -4.35
N ARG A 221 0.95 -5.18 -4.65
CA ARG A 221 2.40 -5.05 -4.41
C ARG A 221 2.74 -4.95 -2.91
N PHE A 222 1.74 -4.67 -2.08
CA PHE A 222 1.87 -4.47 -0.63
C PHE A 222 1.20 -5.58 0.21
N PHE A 223 0.73 -6.67 -0.41
CA PHE A 223 0.15 -7.82 0.30
C PHE A 223 1.19 -8.91 0.61
N SER A 224 1.02 -9.59 1.74
CA SER A 224 1.82 -10.78 2.07
C SER A 224 1.52 -11.91 1.10
N ARG A 225 2.57 -12.61 0.62
CA ARG A 225 2.42 -13.72 -0.34
C ARG A 225 2.32 -15.08 0.35
N SER A 226 3.01 -15.28 1.48
CA SER A 226 2.97 -16.54 2.22
C SER A 226 1.86 -16.58 3.27
N GLY A 227 1.30 -15.44 3.66
CA GLY A 227 0.26 -15.34 4.68
C GLY A 227 0.73 -15.63 6.12
N ASN A 228 2.01 -15.96 6.32
CA ASN A 228 2.56 -16.28 7.64
C ASN A 228 2.79 -15.04 8.50
N VAL A 229 3.12 -13.91 7.87
CA VAL A 229 3.28 -12.60 8.50
C VAL A 229 2.41 -11.62 7.74
N PRO A 230 1.45 -10.94 8.40
CA PRO A 230 0.62 -9.94 7.74
C PRO A 230 1.49 -8.80 7.22
N SER A 231 1.18 -8.31 6.02
CA SER A 231 1.80 -7.09 5.53
C SER A 231 1.41 -5.88 6.39
N LEU A 232 2.18 -4.79 6.29
CA LEU A 232 1.82 -3.54 6.95
C LEU A 232 0.43 -3.01 6.53
N VAL A 233 0.01 -3.31 5.31
CA VAL A 233 -1.34 -2.96 4.83
C VAL A 233 -2.39 -3.81 5.52
N GLU A 234 -2.16 -5.11 5.67
CA GLU A 234 -3.06 -5.99 6.43
C GLU A 234 -3.13 -5.59 7.92
N GLU A 235 -1.99 -5.27 8.54
CA GLU A 235 -1.96 -4.70 9.90
C GLU A 235 -2.74 -3.38 9.96
N ALA A 236 -2.62 -2.52 8.96
CA ALA A 236 -3.34 -1.25 8.91
C ALA A 236 -4.85 -1.44 8.89
N TYR A 237 -5.35 -2.45 8.15
CA TYR A 237 -6.77 -2.79 8.13
C TYR A 237 -7.30 -3.35 9.46
N LEU A 238 -6.44 -3.99 10.26
CA LEU A 238 -6.83 -4.61 11.53
C LEU A 238 -6.73 -3.63 12.71
N GLU A 239 -5.65 -2.85 12.76
CA GLU A 239 -5.27 -2.11 13.97
C GLU A 239 -5.41 -0.59 13.79
N TYR A 240 -5.08 -0.06 12.62
CA TYR A 240 -4.91 1.38 12.43
C TYR A 240 -6.22 2.15 12.25
N ARG A 241 -7.35 1.44 12.07
CA ARG A 241 -8.71 1.98 12.23
C ARG A 241 -8.92 2.71 13.58
N LYS A 242 -8.21 2.28 14.63
CA LYS A 242 -8.29 2.86 15.98
C LYS A 242 -7.43 4.12 16.15
N PHE A 243 -6.55 4.38 15.20
CA PHE A 243 -5.58 5.49 15.22
C PHE A 243 -5.85 6.50 14.11
N ASP A 244 -7.10 6.61 13.67
CA ASP A 244 -7.53 7.60 12.69
C ASP A 244 -6.77 7.54 11.36
N VAL A 245 -6.38 6.34 10.97
CA VAL A 245 -5.83 6.04 9.65
C VAL A 245 -6.92 5.38 8.82
N MET A 246 -7.20 5.98 7.67
CA MET A 246 -7.99 5.34 6.62
C MET A 246 -7.05 4.79 5.56
N VAL A 247 -7.25 3.53 5.17
CA VAL A 247 -6.51 2.91 4.06
C VAL A 247 -7.49 2.52 2.95
N THR A 248 -7.17 2.89 1.72
CA THR A 248 -7.87 2.46 0.52
C THR A 248 -6.90 1.74 -0.41
N VAL A 249 -7.20 0.49 -0.75
CA VAL A 249 -6.40 -0.28 -1.70
C VAL A 249 -7.11 -0.36 -3.03
N ALA A 250 -6.44 0.10 -4.09
CA ALA A 250 -6.84 -0.15 -5.47
C ALA A 250 -6.00 -1.27 -6.07
N THR A 251 -6.64 -2.33 -6.58
CA THR A 251 -5.91 -3.50 -7.07
C THR A 251 -6.62 -4.25 -8.19
N SER A 252 -5.84 -4.91 -9.02
CA SER A 252 -6.30 -5.74 -10.13
C SER A 252 -6.35 -7.24 -9.80
N THR A 253 -5.74 -7.67 -8.69
CA THR A 253 -5.82 -9.06 -8.23
C THR A 253 -7.17 -9.35 -7.56
N VAL A 254 -7.58 -10.61 -7.65
CA VAL A 254 -8.72 -11.15 -6.88
C VAL A 254 -8.29 -12.06 -5.74
N ASP A 255 -7.00 -12.40 -5.69
CA ASP A 255 -6.39 -13.07 -4.55
C ASP A 255 -6.09 -12.01 -3.47
N LEU A 256 -7.08 -11.77 -2.62
CA LEU A 256 -7.05 -10.72 -1.61
C LEU A 256 -6.87 -11.33 -0.22
N PRO A 257 -5.98 -10.80 0.62
CA PRO A 257 -5.85 -11.25 2.00
C PRO A 257 -7.17 -11.10 2.76
N SER A 258 -7.50 -12.10 3.59
CA SER A 258 -8.72 -12.10 4.42
C SER A 258 -8.88 -10.82 5.28
N PRO A 259 -7.83 -10.27 5.90
CA PRO A 259 -7.93 -9.00 6.62
C PRO A 259 -8.44 -7.83 5.77
N ILE A 260 -8.03 -7.75 4.50
CA ILE A 260 -8.44 -6.69 3.59
C ILE A 260 -9.92 -6.84 3.24
N VAL A 261 -10.36 -8.05 2.86
CA VAL A 261 -11.75 -8.31 2.48
C VAL A 261 -12.69 -8.08 3.68
N SER A 262 -12.38 -8.66 4.82
CA SER A 262 -13.26 -8.66 6.00
C SER A 262 -13.39 -7.29 6.68
N ASN A 263 -12.39 -6.42 6.53
CA ASN A 263 -12.38 -5.10 7.17
C ASN A 263 -12.64 -3.94 6.20
N SER A 264 -12.89 -4.23 4.91
CA SER A 264 -13.28 -3.21 3.93
C SER A 264 -14.72 -2.75 4.18
N SER A 265 -14.86 -1.51 4.64
CA SER A 265 -16.17 -0.88 4.89
C SER A 265 -16.72 -0.17 3.66
N LEU A 266 -15.90 0.03 2.62
CA LEU A 266 -16.29 0.54 1.31
C LEU A 266 -15.69 -0.38 0.25
N ILE A 267 -16.52 -0.91 -0.64
CA ILE A 267 -16.07 -1.71 -1.76
C ILE A 267 -16.55 -1.06 -3.06
N ILE A 268 -15.63 -0.82 -3.99
CA ILE A 268 -15.89 -0.27 -5.32
C ILE A 268 -15.41 -1.29 -6.35
N ALA A 269 -16.33 -2.04 -6.92
CA ALA A 269 -16.06 -3.09 -7.88
C ALA A 269 -16.28 -2.60 -9.32
N HIS A 270 -15.19 -2.51 -10.08
CA HIS A 270 -15.17 -2.18 -11.49
C HIS A 270 -15.22 -3.42 -12.37
N ARG A 271 -15.26 -3.19 -13.69
CA ARG A 271 -15.23 -4.26 -14.68
C ARG A 271 -14.05 -5.21 -14.47
N VAL A 272 -14.30 -6.52 -14.57
CA VAL A 272 -13.27 -7.55 -14.68
C VAL A 272 -13.42 -8.42 -15.92
N ASN A 273 -12.29 -8.93 -16.42
CA ASN A 273 -12.24 -9.60 -17.72
C ASN A 273 -12.52 -11.11 -17.64
N THR A 274 -12.20 -11.77 -16.52
CA THR A 274 -12.35 -13.24 -16.38
C THR A 274 -13.57 -13.62 -15.55
N VAL A 275 -14.12 -14.81 -15.81
CA VAL A 275 -15.28 -15.34 -15.07
C VAL A 275 -14.91 -15.65 -13.62
N SER A 276 -13.71 -16.21 -13.39
CA SER A 276 -13.21 -16.51 -12.04
C SER A 276 -13.06 -15.23 -11.21
N ALA A 277 -12.46 -14.18 -11.77
CA ALA A 277 -12.33 -12.89 -11.08
C ALA A 277 -13.69 -12.24 -10.81
N ALA A 278 -14.61 -12.30 -11.78
CA ALA A 278 -15.96 -11.77 -11.62
C ALA A 278 -16.71 -12.47 -10.48
N ARG A 279 -16.56 -13.80 -10.37
CA ARG A 279 -17.18 -14.58 -9.29
C ARG A 279 -16.56 -14.25 -7.93
N ALA A 280 -15.24 -14.23 -7.83
CA ALA A 280 -14.54 -13.90 -6.58
C ALA A 280 -14.93 -12.51 -6.05
N ILE A 281 -14.98 -11.49 -6.92
CA ILE A 281 -15.42 -10.14 -6.52
C ILE A 281 -16.92 -10.12 -6.19
N ALA A 282 -17.75 -10.86 -6.95
CA ALA A 282 -19.18 -10.96 -6.68
C ALA A 282 -19.48 -11.59 -5.32
N GLU A 283 -18.67 -12.54 -4.85
CA GLU A 283 -18.78 -13.13 -3.50
C GLU A 283 -18.54 -12.08 -2.40
N ILE A 284 -17.76 -11.04 -2.68
CA ILE A 284 -17.47 -9.94 -1.73
C ILE A 284 -18.60 -8.89 -1.75
N VAL A 285 -19.16 -8.56 -2.92
CA VAL A 285 -20.15 -7.47 -3.04
C VAL A 285 -21.60 -7.91 -3.00
N ALA A 286 -21.93 -9.17 -3.33
CA ALA A 286 -23.32 -9.59 -3.40
C ALA A 286 -23.96 -9.60 -2.00
N PRO A 287 -25.19 -9.09 -1.83
CA PRO A 287 -25.84 -9.04 -0.53
C PRO A 287 -26.38 -10.40 -0.08
N ALA A 288 -26.42 -11.39 -0.98
CA ALA A 288 -26.83 -12.76 -0.66
C ALA A 288 -26.20 -13.77 -1.63
N PRO A 289 -25.92 -15.03 -1.19
CA PRO A 289 -25.30 -16.05 -2.03
C PRO A 289 -26.00 -16.34 -3.37
N PRO A 290 -27.35 -16.38 -3.46
CA PRO A 290 -28.04 -16.63 -4.74
C PRO A 290 -27.80 -15.55 -5.80
N LEU A 291 -27.38 -14.35 -5.39
CA LEU A 291 -27.17 -13.21 -6.29
C LEU A 291 -25.75 -13.13 -6.86
N VAL A 292 -24.81 -13.92 -6.34
CA VAL A 292 -23.39 -13.90 -6.77
C VAL A 292 -23.26 -14.05 -8.29
N ASN A 293 -23.99 -14.99 -8.89
CA ASN A 293 -23.94 -15.21 -10.34
C ASN A 293 -24.47 -14.01 -11.15
N ASN A 294 -25.45 -13.28 -10.62
CA ASN A 294 -25.98 -12.08 -11.27
C ASN A 294 -24.95 -10.93 -11.21
N TYR A 295 -24.35 -10.71 -10.04
CA TYR A 295 -23.29 -9.72 -9.86
C TYR A 295 -22.05 -10.04 -10.72
N ALA A 296 -21.65 -11.30 -10.82
CA ALA A 296 -20.54 -11.70 -11.69
C ALA A 296 -20.82 -11.38 -13.18
N LYS A 297 -22.05 -11.60 -13.65
CA LYS A 297 -22.48 -11.19 -15.02
C LYS A 297 -22.40 -9.69 -15.21
N TYR A 298 -22.85 -8.90 -14.23
CA TYR A 298 -22.74 -7.44 -14.30
C TYR A 298 -21.28 -6.98 -14.32
N LEU A 299 -20.43 -7.49 -13.43
CA LEU A 299 -19.01 -7.13 -13.36
C LEU A 299 -18.24 -7.40 -14.67
N LYS A 300 -18.64 -8.41 -15.46
CA LYS A 300 -18.05 -8.62 -16.79
C LYS A 300 -18.50 -7.62 -17.85
N THR A 301 -19.65 -6.99 -17.68
CA THR A 301 -20.32 -6.17 -18.70
C THR A 301 -20.33 -4.67 -18.37
N LEU A 302 -19.86 -4.27 -17.18
CA LEU A 302 -19.71 -2.87 -16.80
C LEU A 302 -18.86 -2.10 -17.81
N LYS A 303 -19.31 -0.90 -18.17
CA LYS A 303 -18.52 0.05 -18.97
C LYS A 303 -17.47 0.72 -18.09
N THR A 304 -16.34 1.12 -18.69
CA THR A 304 -15.31 1.90 -17.97
C THR A 304 -15.93 3.14 -17.31
N GLY A 305 -15.55 3.39 -16.05
CA GLY A 305 -16.11 4.47 -15.24
C GLY A 305 -17.45 4.15 -14.57
N TYR A 306 -18.00 2.95 -14.75
CA TYR A 306 -19.11 2.44 -13.96
C TYR A 306 -18.60 1.39 -12.97
N ALA A 307 -19.12 1.44 -11.75
CA ALA A 307 -18.78 0.52 -10.68
C ALA A 307 -20.02 0.09 -9.89
N ILE A 308 -19.93 -1.08 -9.29
CA ILE A 308 -20.85 -1.53 -8.24
C ILE A 308 -20.23 -1.12 -6.91
N VAL A 309 -20.95 -0.33 -6.13
CA VAL A 309 -20.46 0.23 -4.87
C VAL A 309 -21.33 -0.25 -3.71
N SER A 310 -20.70 -0.81 -2.68
CA SER A 310 -21.33 -1.12 -1.40
C SER A 310 -20.52 -0.48 -0.27
N SER A 311 -21.19 -0.15 0.83
CA SER A 311 -20.53 0.34 2.04
C SER A 311 -21.26 -0.16 3.28
N ALA A 312 -20.62 -0.09 4.44
CA ALA A 312 -21.23 -0.50 5.71
C ALA A 312 -22.56 0.22 6.00
N GLU A 313 -22.69 1.50 5.60
CA GLU A 313 -23.91 2.28 5.79
C GLU A 313 -24.97 2.02 4.70
N LYS A 314 -24.54 1.57 3.52
CA LYS A 314 -25.39 1.23 2.37
C LYS A 314 -24.97 -0.13 1.83
N PRO A 315 -25.33 -1.22 2.53
CA PRO A 315 -24.85 -2.56 2.20
C PRO A 315 -25.47 -3.06 0.89
N GLN A 316 -26.62 -2.52 0.49
CA GLN A 316 -27.22 -2.82 -0.81
C GLN A 316 -26.35 -2.24 -1.94
N PRO A 317 -25.73 -3.09 -2.79
CA PRO A 317 -24.83 -2.61 -3.82
C PRO A 317 -25.55 -1.75 -4.84
N THR A 318 -24.94 -0.62 -5.19
CA THR A 318 -25.52 0.37 -6.09
C THR A 318 -24.64 0.52 -7.33
N LEU A 319 -25.25 0.57 -8.52
CA LEU A 319 -24.54 0.92 -9.74
C LEU A 319 -24.28 2.43 -9.79
N VAL A 320 -23.00 2.82 -9.76
CA VAL A 320 -22.56 4.21 -9.73
C VAL A 320 -21.73 4.54 -10.98
N LYS A 321 -21.90 5.74 -11.53
CA LYS A 321 -20.98 6.32 -12.51
C LYS A 321 -19.96 7.18 -11.76
N ILE A 322 -18.69 6.85 -11.91
CA ILE A 322 -17.58 7.56 -11.29
C ILE A 322 -17.14 8.69 -12.23
N ASN A 323 -17.17 9.91 -11.71
CA ASN A 323 -16.62 11.07 -12.40
C ASN A 323 -15.13 11.17 -12.10
N LYS A 324 -14.35 11.65 -13.09
CA LYS A 324 -12.97 12.05 -12.85
C LYS A 324 -12.91 13.12 -11.74
N PRO A 325 -11.81 13.21 -10.98
CA PRO A 325 -11.66 14.17 -9.89
C PRO A 325 -12.09 15.58 -10.24
#